data_AF-A0A9P7V978-F1
#
_entry.id   AF-A0A9P7V978-F1
#
_cell.length_a   1.000
_cell.length_b   1.000
_cell.length_c   1.000
_cell.angle_alpha   90.00
_cell.angle_beta   90.00
_cell.angle_gamma   90.00
#
_symmetry.space_group_name_H-M   'P 1'
#
loop_
_entity.id
_entity.type
_entity.pdbx_description
1 polymer ?
#
loop_
_entity_poly.entity_id
_entity_poly.type
_entity_poly.pdbx_seq_one_letter_code
_entity_poly.pdbx_strand_id
1 'polypeptide(L)'
;METLYHTASPVSFANEDVENKILIPAINEQWLISIFCFVLGPQAYEGILKNLTSTSYFLAGAINAKTREKFDANLAFNLVTDIRDVARAHIFAPEKEKTNGKRLPVSNDTFSFDTILTFFE
;
A
#
# COMPACT_ATOMS: atom_id res chain seq x y z
N MET A 1 -22.24 1.66 -12.86
CA MET A 1 -21.30 1.86 -11.74
C MET A 1 -19.99 1.28 -12.21
N GLU A 2 -19.04 2.13 -12.59
CA GLU A 2 -17.75 1.70 -13.16
C GLU A 2 -16.78 1.43 -12.02
N THR A 3 -16.24 0.21 -11.96
CA THR A 3 -15.28 -0.20 -10.92
C THR A 3 -13.88 -0.10 -11.50
N LEU A 4 -13.10 0.87 -11.01
CA LEU A 4 -11.67 0.98 -11.32
C LEU A 4 -10.88 -0.04 -10.48
N TYR A 5 -10.18 -0.96 -11.15
CA TYR A 5 -9.25 -1.87 -10.49
C TYR A 5 -7.88 -1.20 -10.34
N HIS A 6 -7.61 -0.59 -9.19
CA HIS A 6 -6.26 -0.23 -8.79
C HIS A 6 -5.58 -1.45 -8.14
N THR A 7 -4.50 -1.93 -8.73
CA THR A 7 -3.78 -3.15 -8.31
C THR A 7 -2.90 -2.96 -7.07
N ALA A 8 -2.90 -1.78 -6.45
CA ALA A 8 -2.18 -1.52 -5.21
C ALA A 8 -3.12 -0.87 -4.18
N SER A 9 -3.88 -1.72 -3.48
CA SER A 9 -4.76 -1.36 -2.35
C SER A 9 -6.11 -0.71 -2.72
N PRO A 10 -7.22 -1.11 -2.06
CA PRO A 10 -8.51 -0.45 -2.24
C PRO A 10 -8.46 0.94 -1.59
N VAL A 11 -8.01 1.94 -2.35
CA VAL A 11 -8.21 3.34 -1.98
C VAL A 11 -9.64 3.71 -2.38
N SER A 12 -10.51 3.92 -1.40
CA SER A 12 -11.81 4.53 -1.63
C SER A 12 -11.61 6.04 -1.69
N PHE A 13 -11.74 6.64 -2.88
CA PHE A 13 -11.76 8.08 -3.02
C PHE A 13 -13.16 8.61 -2.70
N ALA A 14 -13.29 9.36 -1.61
CA ALA A 14 -14.49 10.13 -1.33
C ALA A 14 -14.44 11.46 -2.11
N ASN A 15 -14.40 11.40 -3.44
CA ASN A 15 -14.46 12.58 -4.30
C ASN A 15 -15.60 12.40 -5.30
N GLU A 16 -16.44 13.42 -5.46
CA GLU A 16 -17.62 13.37 -6.34
C GLU A 16 -17.23 13.32 -7.83
N ASP A 17 -16.00 13.68 -8.17
CA ASP A 17 -15.47 13.72 -9.53
C ASP A 17 -14.14 12.95 -9.63
N VAL A 18 -14.23 11.63 -9.49
CA VAL A 18 -13.07 10.72 -9.56
C VAL A 18 -12.42 10.76 -10.95
N GLU A 19 -13.21 10.92 -12.01
CA GLU A 19 -12.70 10.90 -13.38
C GLU A 19 -11.72 12.07 -13.63
N ASN A 20 -12.16 13.30 -13.41
CA ASN A 20 -11.34 14.47 -13.74
C ASN A 20 -10.23 14.72 -12.71
N LYS A 21 -10.45 14.35 -11.43
CA LYS A 21 -9.49 14.64 -10.37
C LYS A 21 -8.48 13.53 -10.10
N ILE A 22 -8.75 12.31 -10.57
CA ILE A 22 -7.92 11.14 -10.26
C ILE A 22 -7.57 10.35 -11.53
N LEU A 23 -8.56 9.94 -12.32
CA LEU A 23 -8.31 9.07 -13.48
C LEU A 23 -7.56 9.77 -14.60
N ILE A 24 -8.06 10.93 -15.05
CA ILE A 24 -7.43 11.70 -16.13
C ILE A 24 -6.00 12.13 -15.76
N PRO A 25 -5.73 12.66 -14.55
CA PRO A 25 -4.37 12.96 -14.11
C PRO A 25 -3.45 11.73 -14.09
N ALA A 26 -3.95 10.57 -13.66
CA ALA A 26 -3.17 9.33 -13.64
C ALA A 26 -2.85 8.83 -15.07
N ILE A 27 -3.82 8.88 -15.99
CA ILE A 27 -3.64 8.51 -17.40
C ILE A 27 -2.62 9.42 -18.08
N ASN A 28 -2.67 10.71 -17.79
CA ASN A 28 -1.77 11.71 -18.36
C ASN A 28 -0.39 11.75 -17.69
N GLU A 29 -0.09 10.78 -16.81
CA GLU A 29 1.13 10.71 -16.00
C GLU A 29 1.45 12.01 -15.25
N GLN A 30 0.41 12.77 -14.91
CA GLN A 30 0.57 14.07 -14.29
C GLN A 30 1.18 13.93 -12.90
N TRP A 31 0.92 12.83 -12.20
CA TRP A 31 1.64 12.40 -11.02
C TRP A 31 1.45 10.89 -10.88
N LEU A 32 2.47 10.19 -10.37
CA LEU A 32 2.39 8.75 -10.15
C LEU A 32 2.93 8.40 -8.76
N ILE A 33 2.08 7.84 -7.91
CA ILE A 33 2.54 7.22 -6.66
C ILE A 33 3.16 5.88 -7.01
N SER A 34 4.44 5.73 -6.68
CA SER A 34 5.22 4.55 -7.02
C SER A 34 5.47 3.71 -5.78
N ILE A 35 4.79 2.58 -5.71
CA ILE A 35 4.88 1.64 -4.58
C ILE A 35 5.79 0.49 -5.01
N PHE A 36 7.00 0.46 -4.47
CA PHE A 36 7.99 -0.61 -4.71
C PHE A 36 8.35 -1.37 -3.42
N CYS A 37 7.54 -1.22 -2.38
CA CYS A 37 7.79 -1.70 -1.03
C CYS A 37 6.59 -2.47 -0.47
N PHE A 38 6.77 -3.10 0.68
CA PHE A 38 5.68 -3.75 1.39
C PHE A 38 4.77 -2.68 1.99
N VAL A 39 3.48 -2.74 1.66
CA VAL A 39 2.46 -1.86 2.25
C VAL A 39 1.72 -2.61 3.37
N LEU A 40 1.99 -2.23 4.61
CA LEU A 40 1.34 -2.80 5.80
C LEU A 40 0.37 -1.80 6.43
N GLY A 41 -0.50 -2.29 7.30
CA GLY A 41 -1.41 -1.44 8.08
C GLY A 41 -2.83 -1.99 8.14
N PRO A 42 -3.70 -1.34 8.92
CA PRO A 42 -5.06 -1.78 9.11
C PRO A 42 -5.87 -1.66 7.81
N GLN A 43 -6.77 -2.61 7.60
CA GLN A 43 -7.77 -2.52 6.54
C GLN A 43 -8.79 -1.44 6.90
N ALA A 44 -9.20 -0.63 5.92
CA ALA A 44 -10.15 0.47 6.15
C ALA A 44 -11.55 -0.01 6.56
N TYR A 45 -11.93 -1.23 6.19
CA TYR A 45 -13.24 -1.82 6.46
C TYR A 45 -13.11 -3.27 6.92
N GLU A 46 -13.89 -3.66 7.94
CA GLU A 46 -13.86 -5.00 8.52
C GLU A 46 -14.21 -6.12 7.52
N GLY A 47 -15.07 -5.82 6.53
CA GLY A 47 -15.47 -6.79 5.50
C GLY A 47 -14.33 -7.26 4.59
N ILE A 48 -13.22 -6.53 4.54
CA ILE A 48 -12.05 -6.83 3.69
C ILE A 48 -11.11 -7.84 4.37
N LEU A 49 -11.25 -8.08 5.68
CA LEU A 49 -10.39 -9.01 6.43
C LEU A 49 -10.44 -10.45 5.91
N LYS A 50 -11.48 -10.82 5.15
CA LYS A 50 -11.61 -12.13 4.50
C LYS A 50 -10.73 -12.28 3.25
N ASN A 51 -10.36 -11.17 2.63
CA ASN A 51 -9.58 -11.11 1.38
C ASN A 51 -8.46 -10.07 1.53
N LEU A 52 -7.44 -10.43 2.31
CA LEU A 52 -6.28 -9.55 2.53
C LEU A 52 -5.54 -9.28 1.21
N THR A 53 -5.02 -8.07 1.07
CA THR A 53 -4.07 -7.74 0.00
C THR A 53 -2.80 -8.58 0.13
N SER A 54 -2.07 -8.77 -0.97
CA SER A 54 -0.88 -9.63 -1.03
C SER A 54 0.11 -9.35 0.10
N THR A 55 0.38 -8.08 0.41
CA THR A 55 1.29 -7.70 1.49
C THR A 55 0.75 -8.00 2.89
N SER A 56 -0.53 -7.73 3.14
CA SER A 56 -1.17 -8.04 4.43
C SER A 56 -1.28 -9.56 4.66
N TYR A 57 -1.37 -10.34 3.58
CA TYR A 57 -1.30 -11.80 3.65
C TYR A 57 0.05 -12.30 4.18
N PHE A 58 1.17 -11.71 3.77
CA PHE A 58 2.50 -12.05 4.30
C PHE A 58 2.59 -11.81 5.82
N LEU A 59 2.09 -10.67 6.29
CA LEU A 59 2.02 -10.37 7.73
C LEU A 59 1.15 -11.38 8.48
N ALA A 60 -0.06 -11.66 7.97
CA ALA A 60 -0.98 -12.63 8.59
C ALA A 60 -0.39 -14.05 8.66
N GLY A 61 0.38 -14.45 7.65
CA GLY A 61 1.09 -15.73 7.64
C GLY A 61 2.25 -15.78 8.64
N ALA A 62 3.00 -14.70 8.78
CA ALA A 62 4.15 -14.62 9.69
C ALA A 62 3.75 -14.70 11.17
N ILE A 63 2.64 -14.06 11.56
CA ILE A 63 2.14 -14.08 12.95
C ILE A 63 1.38 -15.36 13.31
N ASN A 64 0.96 -16.15 12.32
CA ASN A 64 0.23 -17.38 12.57
C ASN A 64 1.21 -18.54 12.83
N ALA A 65 1.19 -19.06 14.06
CA ALA A 65 2.08 -20.13 14.52
C ALA A 65 2.08 -21.39 13.63
N LYS A 66 0.98 -21.69 12.92
CA LYS A 66 0.90 -22.86 12.01
C LYS A 66 1.56 -22.63 10.65
N THR A 67 1.75 -21.37 10.26
CA THR A 67 2.31 -20.99 8.96
C THR A 67 3.65 -20.29 9.08
N ARG A 68 4.04 -19.85 10.28
CA ARG A 68 5.32 -19.18 10.59
C ARG A 68 6.54 -19.96 10.11
N GLU A 69 6.59 -21.27 10.34
CA GLU A 69 7.71 -22.14 9.93
C GLU A 69 7.89 -22.25 8.41
N LYS A 70 6.91 -21.77 7.62
CA LYS A 70 6.96 -21.79 6.14
C LYS A 70 7.55 -20.50 5.55
N PHE A 71 7.86 -19.50 6.37
CA PHE A 71 8.46 -18.25 5.91
C PHE A 71 9.98 -18.34 5.96
N ASP A 72 10.63 -18.08 4.83
CA ASP A 72 12.07 -17.88 4.78
C ASP A 72 12.39 -16.48 5.33
N ALA A 73 12.96 -16.43 6.54
CA ALA A 73 13.41 -15.20 7.17
C ALA A 73 14.49 -14.46 6.36
N ASN A 74 15.18 -15.16 5.45
CA ASN A 74 16.19 -14.59 4.57
C ASN A 74 15.60 -13.99 3.28
N LEU A 75 14.28 -14.05 3.09
CA LEU A 75 13.62 -13.38 1.98
C LEU A 75 13.73 -11.85 2.18
N ALA A 76 14.76 -11.28 1.55
CA ALA A 76 15.14 -9.88 1.74
C ALA A 76 14.10 -8.93 1.12
N PHE A 77 13.31 -8.30 1.99
CA PHE A 77 12.38 -7.25 1.61
C PHE A 77 12.63 -6.01 2.46
N ASN A 78 13.55 -5.17 1.99
CA ASN A 78 14.12 -4.14 2.84
C ASN A 78 13.32 -2.85 2.92
N LEU A 79 12.11 -2.75 2.36
CA LEU A 79 11.35 -1.50 2.37
C LEU A 79 9.91 -1.75 2.75
N VAL A 80 9.41 -0.95 3.68
CA VAL A 80 8.04 -0.98 4.16
C VAL A 80 7.46 0.43 4.25
N THR A 81 6.15 0.51 4.07
CA THR A 81 5.37 1.72 4.33
C THR A 81 4.02 1.38 4.92
N ASP A 82 3.40 2.35 5.57
CA ASP A 82 2.03 2.25 6.06
C ASP A 82 1.03 2.59 4.96
N ILE A 83 -0.05 1.82 4.84
CA ILE A 83 -1.09 2.05 3.84
C ILE A 83 -1.72 3.45 3.94
N ARG A 84 -1.74 4.04 5.14
CA ARG A 84 -2.26 5.38 5.38
C ARG A 84 -1.31 6.45 4.83
N ASP A 85 0.01 6.20 4.79
CA ASP A 85 0.97 7.11 4.14
C ASP A 85 0.82 7.09 2.62
N VAL A 86 0.62 5.89 2.05
CA VAL A 86 0.29 5.75 0.63
C VAL A 86 -1.00 6.49 0.29
N ALA A 87 -2.05 6.33 1.10
CA ALA A 87 -3.32 7.05 0.90
C ALA A 87 -3.14 8.57 1.00
N ARG A 88 -2.39 9.06 1.99
CA ARG A 88 -2.04 10.48 2.10
C ARG A 88 -1.28 10.97 0.87
N ALA A 89 -0.31 10.20 0.37
CA ALA A 89 0.46 10.58 -0.81
C ALA A 89 -0.44 10.77 -2.05
N HIS A 90 -1.44 9.90 -2.23
CA HIS A 90 -2.43 10.04 -3.30
C HIS A 90 -3.29 11.31 -3.18
N ILE A 91 -3.58 11.75 -1.95
CA ILE A 91 -4.34 12.98 -1.70
C ILE A 91 -3.45 14.22 -1.91
N PHE A 92 -2.20 14.18 -1.43
CA PHE A 92 -1.30 15.32 -1.47
C PHE A 92 -0.65 15.56 -2.83
N ALA A 93 -0.37 14.52 -3.62
CA ALA A 93 0.33 14.66 -4.89
C ALA A 93 -0.41 15.54 -5.92
N PRO A 94 -1.75 15.46 -6.08
CA PRO A 94 -2.49 16.40 -6.93
C PRO A 94 -2.42 17.86 -6.45
N GLU A 95 -2.32 18.10 -5.14
CA GLU A 95 -2.36 19.44 -4.56
C GLU A 95 -1.04 20.22 -4.67
N LYS A 96 0.03 19.57 -5.12
CA LYS A 96 1.38 20.14 -5.14
C LYS A 96 1.90 20.19 -6.58
N GLU A 97 1.99 21.38 -7.16
CA GLU A 97 2.54 21.54 -8.52
C GLU A 97 3.95 20.93 -8.67
N LYS A 98 4.77 20.96 -7.61
CA LYS A 98 6.11 20.36 -7.59
C LYS A 98 6.15 18.86 -7.84
N THR A 99 5.04 18.15 -7.67
CA THR A 99 4.94 16.71 -7.92
C THR A 99 4.47 16.37 -9.33
N ASN A 100 4.17 17.39 -10.16
CA ASN A 100 3.77 17.17 -11.55
C ASN A 100 4.89 16.51 -12.38
N GLY A 101 4.53 15.47 -13.13
CA GLY A 101 5.44 14.67 -13.95
C GLY A 101 6.47 13.88 -13.15
N LYS A 102 6.24 13.65 -11.85
CA LYS A 102 7.15 12.91 -10.97
C LYS A 102 6.57 11.56 -10.56
N ARG A 103 7.48 10.59 -10.42
CA ARG A 103 7.24 9.35 -9.68
C ARG A 103 7.60 9.58 -8.22
N LEU A 104 6.64 9.36 -7.32
CA LEU A 104 6.81 9.58 -5.89
C LEU A 104 6.99 8.24 -5.19
N PRO A 105 8.22 7.83 -4.85
CA PRO A 105 8.43 6.65 -4.03
C PRO A 105 7.89 6.91 -2.61
N VAL A 106 7.10 5.98 -2.09
CA VAL A 106 6.58 6.04 -0.72
C VAL A 106 7.16 4.88 0.06
N SER A 107 8.12 5.16 0.93
CA SER A 107 8.75 4.19 1.83
C SER A 107 9.25 4.91 3.06
N ASN A 108 9.01 4.35 4.24
CA ASN A 108 9.34 5.01 5.50
C ASN A 108 10.44 4.28 6.27
N ASP A 109 10.56 2.97 6.09
CA ASP A 109 11.49 2.17 6.86
C ASP A 109 11.94 0.93 6.10
N THR A 110 12.89 0.22 6.70
CA THR A 110 13.31 -1.11 6.32
C THR A 110 12.64 -2.18 7.18
N PHE A 111 12.63 -3.39 6.67
CA PHE A 111 11.81 -4.46 7.22
C PHE A 111 12.49 -5.81 7.01
N SER A 112 12.26 -6.74 7.94
CA SER A 112 12.53 -8.16 7.78
C SER A 112 11.45 -8.96 8.51
N PHE A 113 11.29 -10.24 8.15
CA PHE A 113 10.39 -11.12 8.90
C PHE A 113 10.83 -11.28 10.35
N ASP A 114 12.13 -11.27 10.64
CA ASP A 114 12.65 -11.29 12.01
C ASP A 114 12.16 -10.09 12.83
N THR A 115 12.10 -8.89 12.22
CA THR A 115 11.56 -7.70 12.89
C THR A 115 10.07 -7.86 13.24
N ILE A 116 9.24 -8.50 12.38
CA ILE A 116 7.84 -8.84 12.74
C ILE A 116 7.83 -9.76 13.94
N LEU A 117 8.55 -10.86 13.84
CA LEU A 117 8.47 -11.92 14.83
C LEU A 117 8.89 -11.39 16.21
N THR A 118 9.95 -10.61 16.25
CA THR A 118 10.41 -9.92 17.48
C THR A 118 9.39 -8.91 18.01
N PHE A 119 8.62 -8.25 17.14
CA PHE A 119 7.61 -7.27 17.57
C PHE A 119 6.37 -7.92 18.21
N PHE A 120 6.03 -9.16 17.82
CA PHE A 120 4.83 -9.87 18.30
C PHE A 120 5.10 -10.92 19.38
N GLU A 121 6.35 -11.11 19.79
CA GLU A 121 6.79 -11.94 20.93
C GLU A 121 6.85 -11.13 22.23
#